data_AF-A0A7S1SJU9-F1
#
_entry.id   AF-A0A7S1SJU9-F1
#
_cell.length_a   1.000
_cell.length_b   1.000
_cell.length_c   1.000
_cell.angle_alpha   90.00
_cell.angle_beta   90.00
_cell.angle_gamma   90.00
#
_symmetry.space_group_name_H-M   'P 1'
#
loop_
_entity.id
_entity.type
_entity.pdbx_description
1 polymer ?
#
loop_
_entity_poly.entity_id
_entity_poly.type
_entity_poly.pdbx_seq_one_letter_code
_entity_poly.pdbx_strand_id
1 'polypeptide(L)'
;KSFPMLQAELIRVFGQDGANEMPLRADLREAGRSDIERALQAHGGSRKVAERLGWKLTYRRKPKGYWSSFDNVAAAILDFNAEDSSRAGIMPSVKQLRDHRQFGLAKAVEQMGGMSDV
;
A
#
# COMPACT_ATOMS: atom_id res chain seq x y z
N LYS A 1 -19.73 -12.09 -5.73
CA LYS A 1 -19.00 -13.36 -5.55
C LYS A 1 -19.21 -13.86 -4.12
N SER A 2 -19.43 -15.16 -3.93
CA SER A 2 -19.43 -15.76 -2.58
C SER A 2 -18.03 -15.72 -1.97
N PHE A 3 -17.94 -15.81 -0.64
CA PHE A 3 -16.64 -15.77 0.06
C PHE A 3 -15.69 -16.91 -0.36
N PRO A 4 -16.13 -18.18 -0.48
CA PRO A 4 -15.23 -19.28 -0.91
C PRO A 4 -14.62 -19.04 -2.30
N MET A 5 -15.39 -18.47 -3.22
CA MET A 5 -14.93 -18.18 -4.57
C MET A 5 -13.95 -17.00 -4.61
N LEU A 6 -14.16 -15.99 -3.75
CA LEU A 6 -13.20 -14.92 -3.55
C LEU A 6 -11.88 -15.44 -2.96
N GLN A 7 -11.97 -16.31 -1.94
CA GLN A 7 -10.80 -16.92 -1.31
C GLN A 7 -9.98 -17.75 -2.31
N ALA A 8 -10.62 -18.63 -3.07
CA ALA A 8 -9.93 -19.46 -4.06
C ALA A 8 -9.21 -18.61 -5.12
N GLU A 9 -9.84 -17.54 -5.59
CA GLU A 9 -9.24 -16.59 -6.53
C GLU A 9 -8.06 -15.83 -5.92
N LEU A 10 -8.18 -15.35 -4.68
CA LEU A 10 -7.08 -14.67 -3.99
C LEU A 10 -5.87 -15.59 -3.81
N ILE A 11 -6.08 -16.82 -3.35
CA ILE A 11 -5.01 -17.81 -3.20
C ILE A 11 -4.38 -18.12 -4.57
N ARG A 12 -5.21 -18.32 -5.60
CA ARG A 12 -4.73 -18.66 -6.95
C ARG A 12 -3.89 -17.56 -7.58
N VAL A 13 -4.24 -16.30 -7.37
CA VAL A 13 -3.59 -15.17 -8.06
C VAL A 13 -2.48 -14.53 -7.21
N PHE A 14 -2.66 -14.44 -5.90
CA PHE A 14 -1.78 -13.69 -5.01
C PHE A 14 -1.14 -14.55 -3.89
N GLY A 15 -1.58 -15.80 -3.72
CA GLY A 15 -1.05 -16.70 -2.69
C GLY A 15 -0.06 -17.75 -3.20
N GLN A 16 0.42 -17.65 -4.45
CA GLN A 16 1.21 -18.70 -5.09
C GLN A 16 2.62 -18.88 -4.49
N ASP A 17 3.20 -17.83 -3.90
CA ASP A 17 4.58 -17.86 -3.37
C ASP A 17 4.66 -18.13 -1.85
N GLY A 18 3.59 -18.64 -1.24
CA GLY A 18 3.48 -18.80 0.21
C GLY A 18 3.39 -17.47 0.98
N ALA A 19 3.38 -16.35 0.26
CA ALA A 19 3.07 -15.04 0.79
C ALA A 19 1.58 -14.97 1.16
N ASN A 20 1.27 -15.19 2.44
CA ASN A 20 -0.05 -14.93 3.00
C ASN A 20 -0.24 -13.43 3.18
N GLU A 21 -0.09 -12.64 2.11
CA GLU A 21 -0.14 -11.19 2.14
C GLU A 21 -1.27 -10.67 1.27
N MET A 22 -2.11 -9.82 1.84
CA MET A 22 -3.24 -9.25 1.11
C MET A 22 -2.76 -8.26 0.04
N PRO A 23 -3.26 -8.38 -1.21
CA PRO A 23 -2.92 -7.44 -2.27
C PRO A 23 -3.46 -6.04 -1.96
N LEU A 24 -2.70 -5.04 -2.42
CA LEU A 24 -3.11 -3.64 -2.46
C LEU A 24 -4.11 -3.43 -3.60
N ARG A 25 -4.88 -2.33 -3.50
CA ARG A 25 -5.76 -1.91 -4.60
C ARG A 25 -4.99 -1.64 -5.89
N ALA A 26 -3.74 -1.18 -5.80
CA ALA A 26 -2.87 -0.98 -6.96
C ALA A 26 -2.63 -2.30 -7.70
N ASP A 27 -2.19 -3.34 -6.99
CA ASP A 27 -1.94 -4.67 -7.58
C ASP A 27 -3.19 -5.26 -8.23
N LEU A 28 -4.37 -5.09 -7.59
CA LEU A 28 -5.64 -5.55 -8.17
C LEU A 28 -5.98 -4.82 -9.48
N ARG A 29 -5.68 -3.52 -9.57
CA ARG A 29 -5.91 -2.74 -10.79
C ARG A 29 -4.93 -3.09 -11.90
N GLU A 30 -3.66 -3.26 -11.55
CA GLU A 30 -2.61 -3.66 -12.48
C GLU A 30 -2.90 -5.06 -13.06
N ALA A 31 -3.37 -6.00 -12.23
CA ALA A 31 -3.81 -7.31 -12.67
C ALA A 31 -5.17 -7.29 -13.41
N GLY A 32 -5.81 -6.14 -13.60
CA GLY A 32 -7.14 -6.02 -14.20
C GLY A 32 -8.27 -6.63 -13.38
N ARG A 33 -8.01 -7.03 -12.12
CA ARG A 33 -8.91 -7.77 -11.22
C ARG A 33 -9.81 -6.84 -10.40
N SER A 34 -10.49 -5.92 -11.08
CA SER A 34 -11.50 -5.04 -10.48
C SER A 34 -12.69 -5.82 -9.86
N ASP A 35 -12.91 -7.03 -10.34
CA ASP A 35 -13.89 -7.97 -9.80
C ASP A 35 -13.54 -8.43 -8.37
N ILE A 36 -12.25 -8.68 -8.10
CA ILE A 36 -11.74 -9.01 -6.77
C ILE A 36 -11.84 -7.78 -5.86
N GLU A 37 -11.49 -6.58 -6.33
CA GLU A 37 -11.63 -5.35 -5.54
C GLU A 37 -13.08 -5.15 -5.06
N ARG A 38 -14.05 -5.29 -5.97
CA ARG A 38 -15.48 -5.19 -5.62
C ARG A 38 -15.92 -6.29 -4.65
N ALA A 39 -15.44 -7.51 -4.85
CA ALA A 39 -15.75 -8.63 -3.96
C ALA A 39 -15.17 -8.42 -2.55
N LEU A 40 -13.92 -7.95 -2.43
CA LEU A 40 -13.32 -7.58 -1.15
C LEU A 40 -14.18 -6.53 -0.44
N GLN A 41 -14.61 -5.49 -1.15
CA GLN A 41 -15.46 -4.45 -0.57
C GLN A 41 -16.80 -5.02 -0.07
N ALA A 42 -17.44 -5.91 -0.85
CA ALA A 42 -18.69 -6.57 -0.46
C ALA A 42 -18.54 -7.46 0.78
N HIS A 43 -17.36 -8.05 0.99
CA HIS A 43 -17.05 -8.88 2.17
C HIS A 43 -16.44 -8.08 3.34
N GLY A 44 -16.56 -6.75 3.32
CA GLY A 44 -16.16 -5.87 4.43
C GLY A 44 -14.73 -5.32 4.34
N GLY A 45 -14.11 -5.43 3.16
CA GLY A 45 -12.82 -4.84 2.82
C GLY A 45 -11.62 -5.77 3.06
N SER A 46 -10.46 -5.36 2.53
CA SER A 46 -9.24 -6.18 2.54
C SER A 46 -8.82 -6.63 3.93
N ARG A 47 -9.01 -5.79 4.96
CA ARG A 47 -8.67 -6.13 6.36
C ARG A 47 -9.50 -7.28 6.91
N LYS A 48 -10.84 -7.21 6.82
CA LYS A 48 -11.72 -8.26 7.33
C LYS A 48 -11.50 -9.57 6.58
N VAL A 49 -11.22 -9.49 5.29
CA VAL A 49 -10.89 -10.67 4.48
C VAL A 49 -9.52 -11.23 4.89
N ALA A 50 -8.51 -10.39 5.12
CA ALA A 50 -7.20 -10.82 5.63
C ALA A 50 -7.34 -11.57 6.96
N GLU A 51 -8.07 -11.00 7.91
CA GLU A 51 -8.32 -11.58 9.24
C GLU A 51 -9.01 -12.95 9.13
N ARG A 52 -9.98 -13.10 8.20
CA ARG A 52 -10.65 -14.39 7.94
C ARG A 52 -9.74 -15.43 7.29
N LEU A 53 -8.78 -15.00 6.47
CA LEU A 53 -7.84 -15.89 5.76
C LEU A 53 -6.56 -16.17 6.56
N GLY A 54 -6.33 -15.48 7.68
CA GLY A 54 -5.05 -15.51 8.39
C GLY A 54 -3.91 -14.84 7.61
N TRP A 55 -4.24 -13.95 6.67
CA TRP A 55 -3.27 -13.23 5.85
C TRP A 55 -2.86 -11.91 6.52
N LYS A 56 -1.60 -11.50 6.30
CA LYS A 56 -1.05 -10.22 6.74
C LYS A 56 -1.44 -9.13 5.75
N LEU A 57 -1.63 -7.91 6.24
CA LEU A 57 -1.72 -6.75 5.37
C LEU A 57 -0.30 -6.38 4.93
N THR A 58 -0.08 -6.24 3.63
CA THR A 58 1.17 -5.73 3.02
C THR A 58 1.55 -4.33 3.52
N TYR A 59 0.61 -3.60 4.12
CA TYR A 59 0.83 -2.26 4.62
C TYR A 59 0.35 -2.11 6.07
N ARG A 60 1.17 -1.45 6.88
CA ARG A 60 0.72 -0.92 8.19
C ARG A 60 0.11 0.46 7.97
N ARG A 61 -1.19 0.57 8.21
CA ARG A 61 -1.87 1.87 8.16
C ARG A 61 -1.28 2.78 9.24
N LYS A 62 -0.65 3.88 8.83
CA LYS A 62 -0.22 4.93 9.77
C LYS A 62 -1.46 5.61 10.38
N PRO A 63 -1.37 6.09 11.64
CA PRO A 63 -2.51 6.72 12.31
C PRO A 63 -2.98 8.00 11.58
N LYS A 64 -4.20 8.43 11.87
CA LYS A 64 -4.73 9.69 11.31
C LYS A 64 -3.83 10.85 11.73
N GLY A 65 -3.50 11.75 10.79
CA GLY A 65 -2.62 12.89 11.03
C GLY A 65 -1.13 12.58 10.93
N TYR A 66 -0.71 11.31 10.81
CA TYR A 66 0.70 10.94 10.70
C TYR A 66 1.39 11.68 9.53
N TRP A 67 0.79 11.63 8.34
CA TRP A 67 1.32 12.25 7.12
C TRP A 67 1.21 13.77 7.07
N SER A 68 0.56 14.39 8.07
CA SER A 68 0.44 15.84 8.18
C SER A 68 1.57 16.48 9.00
N SER A 69 2.35 15.67 9.72
CA SER A 69 3.52 16.14 10.46
C SER A 69 4.76 16.03 9.58
N PHE A 70 5.43 17.16 9.35
CA PHE A 70 6.66 17.21 8.56
C PHE A 70 7.72 16.25 9.11
N ASP A 71 7.90 16.19 10.43
CA ASP A 71 8.86 15.28 11.08
C ASP A 71 8.58 13.81 10.76
N ASN A 72 7.31 13.41 10.77
CA ASN A 72 6.92 12.04 10.42
C ASN A 72 7.18 11.72 8.95
N VAL A 73 7.03 12.70 8.05
CA VAL A 73 7.34 12.50 6.63
C VAL A 73 8.84 12.48 6.39
N ALA A 74 9.60 13.39 7.01
CA ALA A 74 11.06 13.42 6.95
C ALA A 74 11.66 12.11 7.46
N ALA A 75 11.20 11.60 8.61
CA ALA A 75 11.60 10.31 9.13
C ALA A 75 11.28 9.17 8.16
N ALA A 76 10.09 9.17 7.55
CA ALA A 76 9.70 8.16 6.57
C ALA A 76 10.54 8.21 5.27
N ILE A 77 11.01 9.40 4.86
CA ILE A 77 11.93 9.57 3.74
C ILE A 77 13.31 9.00 4.10
N LEU A 78 13.81 9.30 5.30
CA LEU A 78 15.08 8.76 5.78
C LEU A 78 15.03 7.22 5.85
N ASP A 79 13.96 6.65 6.42
CA ASP A 79 13.75 5.20 6.45
C ASP A 79 13.72 4.61 5.03
N PHE A 80 12.98 5.24 4.11
CA PHE A 80 12.90 4.79 2.72
C PHE A 80 14.27 4.81 2.02
N ASN A 81 15.07 5.83 2.29
CA ASN A 81 16.41 5.99 1.71
C ASN A 81 17.45 5.10 2.39
N ALA A 82 17.26 4.71 3.65
CA ALA A 82 18.17 3.81 4.34
C ALA A 82 18.20 2.40 3.73
N GLU A 83 17.16 2.01 2.98
CA GLU A 83 17.14 0.76 2.21
C GLU A 83 18.21 0.69 1.12
N ASP A 84 18.74 1.84 0.69
CA ASP A 84 19.77 1.94 -0.34
C ASP A 84 20.68 3.14 -0.09
N SER A 85 21.93 2.85 0.29
CA SER A 85 22.95 3.85 0.64
C SER A 85 23.19 4.91 -0.44
N SER A 86 22.88 4.63 -1.72
CA SER A 86 23.00 5.61 -2.81
C SER A 86 21.94 6.71 -2.75
N ARG A 87 20.91 6.54 -1.92
CA ARG A 87 19.77 7.46 -1.75
C ARG A 87 19.82 8.23 -0.44
N ALA A 88 20.83 8.00 0.39
CA ALA A 88 20.99 8.69 1.66
C ALA A 88 21.05 10.21 1.47
N GLY A 89 20.15 10.94 2.14
CA GLY A 89 20.07 12.40 2.05
C GLY A 89 19.45 12.97 0.77
N ILE A 90 18.97 12.14 -0.16
CA ILE A 90 18.33 12.58 -1.41
C ILE A 90 16.80 12.60 -1.25
N MET A 91 16.13 13.66 -1.74
CA MET A 91 14.67 13.67 -1.77
C MET A 91 14.16 12.66 -2.83
N PRO A 92 13.41 11.60 -2.45
CA PRO A 92 12.89 10.65 -3.41
C PRO A 92 11.77 11.28 -4.25
N SER A 93 11.70 10.91 -5.53
CA SER A 93 10.60 11.37 -6.39
C SER A 93 9.28 10.67 -6.05
N VAL A 94 8.15 11.33 -6.31
CA VAL A 94 6.81 10.74 -6.15
C VAL A 94 6.68 9.44 -6.96
N LYS A 95 7.27 9.40 -8.17
CA LYS A 95 7.30 8.20 -9.01
C LYS A 95 8.04 7.06 -8.31
N GLN A 96 9.26 7.31 -7.84
CA GLN A 96 10.05 6.31 -7.14
C GLN A 96 9.34 5.77 -5.89
N LEU A 97 8.68 6.64 -5.12
CA LEU A 97 7.87 6.21 -3.98
C LEU A 97 6.69 5.32 -4.39
N ARG A 98 6.03 5.60 -5.51
CA ARG A 98 4.93 4.77 -6.04
C ARG A 98 5.43 3.42 -6.56
N ASP A 99 6.56 3.40 -7.25
CA ASP A 99 7.19 2.18 -7.77
C ASP A 99 7.59 1.23 -6.63
N HIS A 100 8.03 1.79 -5.49
CA HIS A 100 8.29 1.04 -4.26
C HIS A 100 7.05 0.86 -3.35
N ARG A 101 5.83 1.10 -3.86
CA ARG A 101 4.55 0.93 -3.15
C ARG A 101 4.41 1.76 -1.87
N GLN A 102 5.21 2.82 -1.71
CA GLN A 102 5.15 3.79 -0.62
C GLN A 102 4.10 4.88 -0.88
N PHE A 103 2.86 4.48 -1.21
CA PHE A 103 1.80 5.40 -1.67
C PHE A 103 1.42 6.48 -0.65
N GLY A 104 1.46 6.15 0.65
CA GLY A 104 1.19 7.12 1.72
C GLY A 104 2.23 8.22 1.78
N LEU A 105 3.51 7.83 1.68
CA LEU A 105 4.63 8.74 1.64
C LEU A 105 4.64 9.56 0.34
N ALA A 106 4.39 8.91 -0.81
CA ALA A 106 4.27 9.57 -2.11
C ALA A 106 3.24 10.70 -2.08
N LYS A 107 2.06 10.44 -1.50
CA LYS A 107 1.00 11.44 -1.35
C LYS A 107 1.41 12.56 -0.40
N ALA A 108 2.04 12.24 0.73
CA ALA A 108 2.48 13.24 1.70
C ALA A 108 3.51 14.20 1.08
N VAL A 109 4.48 13.64 0.35
CA VAL A 109 5.50 14.40 -0.38
C VAL A 109 4.87 15.28 -1.47
N GLU A 110 3.95 14.73 -2.27
CA GLU A 110 3.21 15.48 -3.29
C GLU A 110 2.42 16.65 -2.69
N GLN A 111 1.75 16.42 -1.55
CA GLN A 111 1.00 17.46 -0.85
C GLN A 111 1.90 18.57 -0.29
N MET A 112 3.05 18.23 0.29
CA MET A 112 3.97 19.24 0.83
C MET A 112 4.73 20.01 -0.24
N GLY A 113 5.07 19.38 -1.37
CA GLY A 113 5.63 20.07 -2.53
C GLY A 113 4.62 21.00 -3.21
N GLY A 114 3.34 20.60 -3.24
CA GLY A 114 2.22 21.41 -3.73
C GLY A 114 1.74 22.50 -2.75
N MET A 115 2.16 22.48 -1.49
CA MET A 115 1.87 23.52 -0.48
C MET A 115 2.71 24.80 -0.67
N SER A 116 3.49 24.91 -1.75
CA SER A 116 4.31 26.10 -2.04
C SER A 116 3.52 27.30 -2.59
N ASP A 117 2.22 27.16 -2.86
CA ASP A 117 1.34 28.24 -3.32
C ASP A 117 -0.02 28.18 -2.61
N VAL A 118 -0.12 28.81 -1.43
CA VAL A 118 -1.36 29.43 -0.90
C VAL A 118 -1.04 30.43 0.21
#